data_AF-X6PBS0-F1
#
_entry.id   AF-X6PBS0-F1
#
_cell.length_a   1.000
_cell.length_b   1.000
_cell.length_c   1.000
_cell.angle_alpha   90.00
_cell.angle_beta   90.00
_cell.angle_gamma   90.00
#
_symmetry.space_group_name_H-M   'P 1'
#
loop_
_entity.id
_entity.type
_entity.pdbx_description
1 polymer ?
#
loop_
_entity_poly.entity_id
_entity_poly.type
_entity_poly.pdbx_seq_one_letter_code
_entity_poly.pdbx_strand_id
1 'polypeptide(L)'
;MAIFTMSTFQGNHLTQLVDTYVLYTLSLKKNENRHARSKSEVAQVRAEIRGHQAPITNIQYNPIFGNPLRKRNKEHSKMTSIETGDVFLTSSYDWSLKLWHAKYNEPLAVFRKHDDYIYDCQWSTRHPCVFACVDGTGQLSIYHLVTNFEDPMLTLKSFPNRSEKAGPLTRLKWSNDGQQLLVGDNFGQFWMFQCHQSLYQCEDEDFDVFEWIIQKRIKFQTQRAT
;
A
#
# COMPACT_ATOMS: atom_id res chain seq x y z
N MET A 1 -33.06 0.51 -11.12
CA MET A 1 -33.67 1.63 -11.86
C MET A 1 -32.74 2.83 -11.68
N ALA A 2 -31.89 3.08 -12.67
CA ALA A 2 -30.90 4.15 -12.61
C ALA A 2 -31.60 5.49 -12.91
N ILE A 3 -31.39 6.50 -12.06
CA ILE A 3 -31.76 7.87 -12.38
C ILE A 3 -30.48 8.56 -12.86
N PHE A 4 -30.41 8.77 -14.17
CA PHE A 4 -29.54 9.78 -14.76
C PHE A 4 -30.14 11.16 -14.43
N THR A 5 -29.34 12.10 -13.96
CA THR A 5 -29.69 13.53 -14.01
C THR A 5 -28.70 14.25 -14.91
N MET A 6 -29.25 14.77 -16.00
CA MET A 6 -28.60 15.63 -16.97
C MET A 6 -28.16 16.95 -16.34
N SER A 7 -27.05 17.47 -16.83
CA SER A 7 -26.65 18.87 -16.67
C SER A 7 -27.62 19.79 -17.39
N THR A 8 -28.17 20.79 -16.68
CA THR A 8 -28.71 22.00 -17.31
C THR A 8 -27.87 23.19 -16.87
N PHE A 9 -27.26 23.84 -17.85
CA PHE A 9 -26.48 25.06 -17.73
C PHE A 9 -27.40 26.27 -17.82
N GLN A 10 -27.50 27.07 -16.75
CA GLN A 10 -28.01 28.45 -16.82
C GLN A 10 -27.50 29.26 -15.62
N GLY A 11 -26.83 30.38 -15.92
CA GLY A 11 -26.72 31.52 -15.00
C GLY A 11 -25.37 31.70 -14.28
N ASN A 12 -24.70 32.80 -14.59
CA ASN A 12 -23.47 33.28 -13.96
C ASN A 12 -23.61 33.44 -12.44
N HIS A 13 -22.94 32.62 -11.64
CA HIS A 13 -22.34 33.02 -10.37
C HIS A 13 -21.29 31.98 -9.94
N LEU A 14 -20.06 32.44 -9.71
CA LEU A 14 -18.99 31.64 -9.10
C LEU A 14 -19.34 31.36 -7.63
N THR A 15 -19.82 30.17 -7.32
CA THR A 15 -19.81 29.65 -5.95
C THR A 15 -18.62 28.73 -5.79
N GLN A 16 -17.62 29.21 -5.04
CA GLN A 16 -16.50 28.44 -4.52
C GLN A 16 -17.04 27.17 -3.83
N LEU A 17 -16.64 26.00 -4.33
CA LEU A 17 -16.84 24.74 -3.63
C LEU A 17 -15.92 24.75 -2.40
N VAL A 18 -16.53 24.86 -1.22
CA VAL A 18 -15.86 24.58 0.05
C VAL A 18 -15.84 23.07 0.19
N ASP A 19 -14.66 22.47 0.00
CA ASP A 19 -14.43 21.03 0.12
C ASP A 19 -14.90 20.53 1.48
N THR A 20 -16.10 19.93 1.50
CA THR A 20 -16.67 19.34 2.71
C THR A 20 -16.10 17.93 2.84
N TYR A 21 -15.01 17.80 3.59
CA TYR A 21 -14.47 16.50 3.99
C TYR A 21 -15.44 15.83 4.98
N VAL A 22 -16.37 15.04 4.45
CA VAL A 22 -17.18 14.17 5.30
C VAL A 22 -16.33 12.95 5.67
N LEU A 23 -16.01 12.81 6.95
CA LEU A 23 -15.39 11.61 7.50
C LEU A 23 -16.46 10.52 7.60
N TYR A 24 -16.34 9.48 6.78
CA TYR A 24 -17.26 8.34 6.75
C TYR A 24 -16.69 7.16 7.56
N THR A 25 -17.49 6.58 8.45
CA THR A 25 -17.10 5.45 9.32
C THR A 25 -17.82 4.17 8.92
N LEU A 26 -17.07 3.06 8.84
CA LEU A 26 -17.64 1.72 8.70
C LEU A 26 -18.10 1.26 10.09
N SER A 27 -19.28 1.73 10.50
CA SER A 27 -19.85 1.47 11.84
C SER A 27 -20.91 0.38 11.76
N LEU A 28 -20.74 -0.68 12.53
CA LEU A 28 -21.80 -1.65 12.83
C LEU A 28 -22.83 -0.95 13.73
N LYS A 29 -23.99 -0.54 13.18
CA LYS A 29 -25.08 -0.08 14.04
C LYS A 29 -25.77 -1.29 14.68
N LYS A 30 -25.63 -1.44 16.00
CA LYS A 30 -26.39 -2.46 16.74
C LYS A 30 -27.86 -2.06 16.72
N ASN A 31 -28.71 -2.92 16.14
CA ASN A 31 -30.13 -2.65 15.99
C ASN A 31 -30.85 -2.98 17.31
N GLU A 32 -31.27 -1.97 18.09
CA GLU A 32 -32.01 -2.18 19.36
C GLU A 32 -33.52 -2.44 19.17
N ASN A 33 -34.03 -2.47 17.94
CA ASN A 33 -35.45 -2.69 17.69
C ASN A 33 -35.74 -4.10 17.16
N ARG A 34 -36.27 -4.95 18.04
CA ARG A 34 -36.63 -6.37 17.80
C ARG A 34 -37.71 -6.63 16.75
N HIS A 35 -38.28 -5.63 16.06
CA HIS A 35 -39.46 -5.81 15.20
C HIS A 35 -39.46 -5.05 13.85
N ALA A 36 -38.31 -4.65 13.31
CA ALA A 36 -38.25 -3.98 12.01
C ALA A 36 -37.60 -4.85 10.91
N ARG A 37 -38.37 -5.09 9.85
CA ARG A 37 -38.01 -5.72 8.58
C ARG A 37 -36.57 -5.35 8.14
N SER A 38 -35.76 -6.37 7.87
CA SER A 38 -34.39 -6.28 7.35
C SER A 38 -34.26 -5.21 6.25
N LYS A 39 -33.73 -4.04 6.60
CA LYS A 39 -33.19 -3.09 5.64
C LYS A 39 -31.71 -3.45 5.48
N SER A 40 -31.31 -3.78 4.26
CA SER A 40 -29.92 -4.06 3.91
C SER A 40 -29.01 -2.91 4.36
N GLU A 41 -28.03 -3.19 5.21
CA GLU A 41 -26.98 -2.24 5.55
C GLU A 41 -26.16 -1.97 4.29
N VAL A 42 -26.31 -0.77 3.72
CA VAL A 42 -25.54 -0.36 2.55
C VAL A 42 -24.21 0.20 3.04
N ALA A 43 -23.12 -0.52 2.77
CA ALA A 43 -21.77 -0.02 3.01
C ALA A 43 -21.53 1.25 2.17
N GLN A 44 -21.11 2.34 2.81
CA GLN A 44 -20.76 3.58 2.12
C GLN A 44 -19.28 3.54 1.72
N VAL A 45 -19.02 3.68 0.42
CA VAL A 45 -17.67 3.65 -0.16
C VAL A 45 -17.14 5.08 -0.25
N ARG A 46 -16.00 5.37 0.41
CA ARG A 46 -15.36 6.69 0.38
C ARG A 46 -14.91 7.07 -1.04
N ALA A 47 -14.34 6.13 -1.77
CA ALA A 47 -13.85 6.31 -3.13
C ALA A 47 -13.84 4.96 -3.85
N GLU A 48 -14.24 4.95 -5.12
CA GLU A 48 -14.03 3.83 -6.03
C GLU A 48 -12.83 4.16 -6.91
N ILE A 49 -11.75 3.39 -6.76
CA ILE A 49 -10.49 3.63 -7.48
C ILE A 49 -10.21 2.43 -8.38
N ARG A 50 -10.17 2.65 -9.70
CA ARG A 50 -9.67 1.66 -10.66
C ARG A 50 -8.15 1.66 -10.69
N GLY A 51 -7.57 1.12 -9.62
CA GLY A 51 -6.13 1.21 -9.38
C GLY A 51 -5.27 0.31 -10.28
N HIS A 52 -5.81 -0.78 -10.83
CA HIS A 52 -5.08 -1.77 -11.63
C HIS A 52 -5.88 -2.21 -12.87
N GLN A 53 -5.19 -2.76 -13.87
CA GLN A 53 -5.79 -3.27 -15.11
C GLN A 53 -6.18 -4.76 -15.04
N ALA A 54 -5.86 -5.41 -13.93
CA ALA A 54 -6.14 -6.82 -13.67
C ALA A 54 -6.49 -7.02 -12.18
N PRO A 55 -6.86 -8.24 -11.75
CA PRO A 55 -7.15 -8.52 -10.35
C PRO A 55 -6.05 -8.05 -9.41
N ILE A 56 -6.46 -7.45 -8.29
CA ILE A 56 -5.56 -7.06 -7.21
C ILE A 56 -5.26 -8.32 -6.39
N THR A 57 -3.98 -8.60 -6.18
CA THR A 57 -3.51 -9.81 -5.49
C THR A 57 -3.19 -9.56 -4.03
N ASN A 58 -2.72 -8.35 -3.69
CA ASN A 58 -2.61 -7.91 -2.30
C ASN A 58 -2.81 -6.39 -2.16
N ILE A 59 -3.25 -5.97 -0.97
CA ILE A 59 -3.35 -4.60 -0.47
C ILE A 59 -2.78 -4.56 0.95
N GLN A 60 -1.78 -3.72 1.21
CA GLN A 60 -1.18 -3.63 2.54
C GLN A 60 -0.76 -2.22 2.93
N TYR A 61 -1.31 -1.73 4.05
CA TYR A 61 -0.82 -0.53 4.72
C TYR A 61 0.58 -0.72 5.27
N ASN A 62 1.37 0.35 5.27
CA ASN A 62 2.65 0.37 5.95
C ASN A 62 2.41 0.19 7.46
N PRO A 63 2.92 -0.89 8.09
CA PRO A 63 2.56 -1.22 9.47
C PRO A 63 3.21 -0.30 10.52
N ILE A 64 4.18 0.52 10.13
CA ILE A 64 4.98 1.33 11.05
C ILE A 64 4.37 2.71 11.24
N PHE A 65 3.72 3.25 10.21
CA PHE A 65 2.99 4.49 10.30
C PHE A 65 1.51 4.19 10.54
N GLY A 66 1.00 4.61 11.69
CA GLY A 66 -0.34 4.25 12.17
C GLY A 66 -0.36 3.59 13.56
N ASN A 67 0.80 3.22 14.12
CA ASN A 67 0.88 2.75 15.50
C ASN A 67 0.88 3.95 16.48
N PRO A 68 -0.19 4.17 17.28
CA PRO A 68 -0.28 5.31 18.21
C PRO A 68 0.77 5.27 19.32
N LEU A 69 1.41 4.12 19.53
CA LEU A 69 2.37 3.91 20.62
C LEU A 69 3.76 4.46 20.32
N ARG A 70 4.05 4.85 19.07
CA ARG A 70 5.33 5.48 18.74
C ARG A 70 5.26 6.98 19.06
N LYS A 71 5.53 7.31 20.33
CA LYS A 71 5.82 8.69 20.75
C LYS A 71 7.13 9.12 20.09
N ARG A 72 7.03 9.81 18.94
CA ARG A 72 8.16 10.58 18.39
C ARG A 72 8.53 11.66 19.40
N ASN A 73 9.82 11.90 19.63
CA ASN A 73 10.28 13.01 20.47
C ASN A 73 9.70 14.32 19.93
N LYS A 74 8.98 15.06 20.78
CA LYS A 74 8.12 16.20 20.42
C LYS A 74 8.84 17.37 19.75
N GLU A 75 10.17 17.40 19.75
CA GLU A 75 10.95 18.53 19.23
C GLU A 75 11.05 18.56 17.70
N HIS A 76 11.02 17.40 17.02
CA HIS A 76 10.97 17.29 15.56
C HIS A 76 9.53 17.19 15.01
N SER A 77 8.52 17.22 15.90
CA SER A 77 7.11 16.94 15.62
C SER A 77 6.32 18.12 15.06
N LYS A 78 6.93 19.30 14.84
CA LYS A 78 6.16 20.49 14.44
C LYS A 78 5.64 20.45 12.99
N MET A 79 6.02 19.47 12.18
CA MET A 79 5.62 19.39 10.76
C MET A 79 5.10 18.02 10.27
N THR A 80 5.11 16.94 11.08
CA THR A 80 5.33 15.59 10.54
C THR A 80 4.41 14.44 11.05
N SER A 81 3.26 14.71 11.67
CA SER A 81 2.48 13.65 12.36
C SER A 81 1.21 13.16 11.67
N ILE A 82 0.70 13.80 10.60
CA ILE A 82 -0.63 13.45 10.06
C ILE A 82 -0.62 13.06 8.57
N GLU A 83 0.40 13.42 7.77
CA GLU A 83 0.32 13.25 6.31
C GLU A 83 1.13 12.09 5.72
N THR A 84 1.90 11.34 6.51
CA THR A 84 2.66 10.16 6.04
C THR A 84 2.10 8.83 6.56
N GLY A 85 1.14 8.90 7.48
CA GLY A 85 0.48 7.77 8.15
C GLY A 85 -0.25 6.79 7.24
N ASP A 86 -0.63 7.25 6.05
CA ASP A 86 -1.69 6.61 5.26
C ASP A 86 -1.17 6.02 3.95
N VAL A 87 0.07 5.54 3.96
CA VAL A 87 0.72 4.95 2.78
C VAL A 87 0.46 3.45 2.71
N PHE A 88 0.09 2.94 1.54
CA PHE A 88 -0.17 1.53 1.33
C PHE A 88 0.32 1.06 -0.04
N LEU A 89 0.50 -0.26 -0.17
CA LEU A 89 0.86 -0.94 -1.40
C LEU A 89 -0.34 -1.70 -1.96
N THR A 90 -0.37 -1.81 -3.28
CA THR A 90 -1.18 -2.81 -3.98
C THR A 90 -0.32 -3.54 -5.00
N SER A 91 -0.62 -4.82 -5.23
CA SER A 91 -0.02 -5.64 -6.28
C SER A 91 -1.11 -6.29 -7.14
N SER A 92 -0.75 -6.68 -8.36
CA SER A 92 -1.74 -7.18 -9.32
C SER A 92 -1.14 -8.10 -10.38
N TYR A 93 -2.03 -8.82 -11.06
CA TYR A 93 -1.76 -9.55 -12.30
C TYR A 93 -1.47 -8.63 -13.50
N ASP A 94 -1.56 -7.31 -13.36
CA ASP A 94 -1.10 -6.37 -14.40
C ASP A 94 0.41 -6.08 -14.35
N TRP A 95 1.16 -6.94 -13.65
CA TRP A 95 2.62 -6.90 -13.46
C TRP A 95 3.12 -5.64 -12.76
N SER A 96 2.21 -4.91 -12.10
CA SER A 96 2.55 -3.69 -11.38
C SER A 96 2.31 -3.79 -9.89
N LEU A 97 3.24 -3.19 -9.16
CA LEU A 97 3.09 -2.85 -7.75
C LEU A 97 2.94 -1.34 -7.67
N LYS A 98 2.03 -0.85 -6.84
CA LYS A 98 1.71 0.58 -6.74
C LYS A 98 1.78 1.03 -5.30
N LEU A 99 2.41 2.19 -5.11
CA LEU A 99 2.46 2.90 -3.84
C LEU A 99 1.40 3.98 -3.84
N TRP A 100 0.62 4.05 -2.77
CA TRP A 100 -0.52 4.94 -2.65
C TRP A 100 -0.45 5.72 -1.35
N HIS A 101 -1.19 6.80 -1.31
CA HIS A 101 -1.51 7.49 -0.08
C HIS A 101 -3.03 7.66 0.00
N ALA A 102 -3.66 7.30 1.14
CA ALA A 102 -5.11 7.13 1.23
C ALA A 102 -5.94 8.42 1.02
N LYS A 103 -5.30 9.59 1.02
CA LYS A 103 -5.93 10.86 0.68
C LYS A 103 -6.07 11.09 -0.84
N TYR A 104 -5.24 10.47 -1.66
CA TYR A 104 -5.16 10.73 -3.10
C TYR A 104 -5.63 9.52 -3.91
N ASN A 105 -6.25 9.77 -5.05
CA ASN A 105 -6.82 8.72 -5.90
C ASN A 105 -5.83 8.20 -6.96
N GLU A 106 -4.63 8.78 -7.04
CA GLU A 106 -3.57 8.41 -7.98
C GLU A 106 -2.37 7.80 -7.25
N PRO A 107 -1.71 6.79 -7.83
CA PRO A 107 -0.57 6.13 -7.19
C PRO A 107 0.64 7.07 -7.15
N LEU A 108 1.24 7.21 -5.97
CA LEU A 108 2.48 7.96 -5.73
C LEU A 108 3.64 7.44 -6.58
N ALA A 109 3.66 6.13 -6.80
CA ALA A 109 4.64 5.45 -7.64
C ALA A 109 4.07 4.14 -8.20
N VAL A 110 4.64 3.71 -9.33
CA VAL A 110 4.32 2.44 -9.97
C VAL A 110 5.62 1.71 -10.29
N PHE A 111 5.79 0.52 -9.73
CA PHE A 111 6.94 -0.36 -9.92
C PHE A 111 6.57 -1.43 -10.96
N ARG A 112 7.38 -1.56 -12.02
CA ARG A 112 7.13 -2.45 -13.17
C ARG A 112 8.35 -3.26 -13.59
N LYS A 113 9.27 -3.51 -12.65
CA LYS A 113 10.50 -4.28 -12.92
C LYS A 113 10.28 -5.79 -12.76
N HIS A 114 9.02 -6.23 -12.78
CA HIS A 114 8.62 -7.63 -12.61
C HIS A 114 8.39 -8.26 -13.97
N ASP A 115 8.72 -9.54 -14.08
CA ASP A 115 8.67 -10.27 -15.35
C ASP A 115 7.34 -11.02 -15.53
N ASP A 116 6.47 -11.05 -14.51
CA ASP A 116 5.17 -11.74 -14.54
C ASP A 116 4.22 -11.25 -13.42
N TYR A 117 3.08 -11.93 -13.23
CA TYR A 117 2.05 -11.66 -12.22
C TYR A 117 2.64 -11.53 -10.83
N ILE A 118 2.35 -10.44 -10.15
CA ILE A 118 2.76 -10.27 -8.74
C ILE A 118 1.70 -10.96 -7.89
N TYR A 119 2.09 -12.01 -7.16
CA TYR A 119 1.15 -12.80 -6.35
C TYR A 119 0.99 -12.27 -4.93
N ASP A 120 2.02 -11.62 -4.39
CA ASP A 120 2.00 -11.06 -3.04
C ASP A 120 3.01 -9.90 -2.94
N CYS A 121 2.71 -8.93 -2.08
CA CYS A 121 3.63 -7.87 -1.66
C CYS A 121 3.48 -7.59 -0.16
N GLN A 122 4.61 -7.43 0.55
CA GLN A 122 4.58 -7.02 1.95
C GLN A 122 5.66 -6.02 2.36
N TRP A 123 5.24 -4.97 3.07
CA TRP A 123 6.09 -4.11 3.89
C TRP A 123 6.81 -4.92 4.98
N SER A 124 8.04 -4.50 5.27
CA SER A 124 8.74 -4.88 6.50
C SER A 124 7.94 -4.40 7.71
N THR A 125 7.89 -5.24 8.75
CA THR A 125 7.22 -4.93 10.02
C THR A 125 8.02 -3.95 10.88
N ARG A 126 9.30 -3.73 10.54
CA ARG A 126 10.24 -2.90 11.33
C ARG A 126 10.89 -1.76 10.58
N HIS A 127 10.96 -1.84 9.25
CA HIS A 127 11.54 -0.79 8.42
C HIS A 127 10.51 -0.12 7.49
N PRO A 128 10.24 1.19 7.62
CA PRO A 128 9.20 1.93 6.88
C PRO A 128 9.43 1.95 5.38
N CYS A 129 10.69 1.94 4.95
CA CYS A 129 11.10 2.09 3.55
C CYS A 129 11.26 0.76 2.81
N VAL A 130 11.08 -0.37 3.50
CA VAL A 130 11.38 -1.70 2.95
C VAL A 130 10.10 -2.45 2.69
N PHE A 131 10.00 -3.01 1.50
CA PHE A 131 8.97 -3.99 1.17
C PHE A 131 9.53 -5.05 0.24
N ALA A 132 8.82 -6.16 0.15
CA ALA A 132 9.13 -7.27 -0.73
C ALA A 132 7.91 -7.65 -1.56
N CYS A 133 8.14 -8.30 -2.69
CA CYS A 133 7.09 -8.88 -3.53
C CYS A 133 7.59 -10.13 -4.22
N VAL A 134 6.66 -10.97 -4.65
CA VAL A 134 6.94 -12.20 -5.41
C VAL A 134 6.14 -12.26 -6.69
N ASP A 135 6.75 -12.80 -7.74
CA ASP A 135 6.14 -12.90 -9.06
C ASP A 135 6.01 -14.31 -9.62
N GLY A 136 5.35 -14.38 -10.78
CA GLY A 136 5.04 -15.62 -11.48
C GLY A 136 6.22 -16.39 -12.04
N THR A 137 7.36 -15.72 -12.22
CA THR A 137 8.62 -16.37 -12.60
C THR A 137 9.31 -17.05 -11.43
N GLY A 138 8.77 -16.86 -10.22
CA GLY A 138 9.35 -17.33 -8.99
C GLY A 138 10.48 -16.44 -8.49
N GLN A 139 10.39 -15.14 -8.79
CA GLN A 139 11.31 -14.13 -8.31
C GLN A 139 10.81 -13.53 -7.00
N LEU A 140 11.70 -13.43 -6.00
CA LEU A 140 11.56 -12.54 -4.85
C LEU A 140 12.30 -11.24 -5.16
N SER A 141 11.63 -10.11 -5.01
CA SER A 141 12.23 -8.78 -5.10
C SER A 141 12.05 -8.02 -3.80
N ILE A 142 13.13 -7.41 -3.29
CA ILE A 142 13.14 -6.55 -2.10
C ILE A 142 13.51 -5.13 -2.52
N TYR A 143 12.71 -4.17 -2.07
CA TYR A 143 12.90 -2.74 -2.31
C TYR A 143 13.32 -2.05 -1.03
N HIS A 144 14.23 -1.09 -1.17
CA HIS A 144 14.65 -0.18 -0.10
C HIS A 144 14.55 1.25 -0.62
N LEU A 145 13.43 1.91 -0.35
CA LEU A 145 13.05 3.17 -1.02
C LEU A 145 14.02 4.34 -0.78
N VAL A 146 14.80 4.30 0.29
CA VAL A 146 15.85 5.29 0.59
C VAL A 146 17.07 5.08 -0.29
N THR A 147 17.43 3.82 -0.57
CA THR A 147 18.65 3.49 -1.33
C THR A 147 18.38 3.54 -2.82
N ASN A 148 17.31 2.89 -3.26
CA ASN A 148 16.85 2.92 -4.63
C ASN A 148 15.33 2.90 -4.66
N PHE A 149 14.76 3.98 -5.18
CA PHE A 149 13.31 4.13 -5.28
C PHE A 149 12.71 3.42 -6.50
N GLU A 150 13.48 3.19 -7.57
CA GLU A 150 12.91 2.72 -8.84
C GLU A 150 13.10 1.22 -9.04
N ASP A 151 14.28 0.71 -8.69
CA ASP A 151 14.66 -0.68 -8.89
C ASP A 151 14.75 -1.46 -7.57
N PRO A 152 14.48 -2.77 -7.61
CA PRO A 152 14.67 -3.62 -6.43
C PRO A 152 16.14 -3.63 -6.03
N MET A 153 16.39 -3.53 -4.72
CA MET A 153 17.73 -3.65 -4.13
C MET A 153 18.25 -5.09 -4.21
N LEU A 154 17.35 -6.06 -4.07
CA LEU A 154 17.67 -7.48 -4.19
C LEU A 154 16.63 -8.17 -5.05
N THR A 155 17.12 -9.08 -5.90
CA THR A 155 16.31 -9.99 -6.71
C THR A 155 16.85 -11.40 -6.57
N LEU A 156 15.99 -12.35 -6.21
CA LEU A 156 16.34 -13.75 -5.98
C LEU A 156 15.39 -14.68 -6.75
N LYS A 157 15.93 -15.50 -7.66
CA LYS A 157 15.17 -16.54 -8.40
C LYS A 157 15.53 -17.97 -7.98
N SER A 158 16.72 -18.17 -7.42
CA SER A 158 17.20 -19.48 -6.99
C SER A 158 17.00 -19.67 -5.50
N PHE A 159 16.39 -20.79 -5.13
CA PHE A 159 16.10 -21.14 -3.74
C PHE A 159 16.63 -22.57 -3.48
N PRO A 160 17.16 -22.86 -2.28
CA PRO A 160 17.64 -24.20 -1.95
C PRO A 160 16.54 -25.26 -2.12
N ASN A 161 16.87 -26.39 -2.74
CA ASN A 161 15.92 -27.49 -3.01
C ASN A 161 14.70 -27.12 -3.88
N ARG A 162 14.73 -25.96 -4.55
CA ARG A 162 13.72 -25.57 -5.53
C ARG A 162 14.06 -26.18 -6.88
N SER A 163 13.08 -26.83 -7.52
CA SER A 163 13.25 -27.42 -8.84
C SER A 163 13.67 -26.37 -9.87
N GLU A 164 14.49 -26.73 -10.86
CA GLU A 164 14.81 -25.86 -12.00
C GLU A 164 13.56 -25.51 -12.85
N LYS A 165 12.50 -26.33 -12.77
CA LYS A 165 11.18 -26.05 -13.36
C LYS A 165 10.19 -25.46 -12.36
N ALA A 166 10.68 -24.87 -11.27
CA ALA A 166 9.79 -24.37 -10.22
C ALA A 166 8.93 -23.21 -10.73
N GLY A 167 7.66 -23.28 -10.36
CA GLY A 167 6.61 -22.36 -10.74
C GLY A 167 6.60 -21.10 -9.87
N PRO A 168 5.49 -20.37 -9.85
CA PRO A 168 5.41 -19.06 -9.23
C PRO A 168 5.66 -19.10 -7.72
N LEU A 169 6.29 -18.05 -7.21
CA LEU A 169 6.25 -17.75 -5.78
C LEU A 169 4.92 -17.06 -5.48
N THR A 170 4.26 -17.46 -4.40
CA THR A 170 2.85 -17.13 -4.18
C THR A 170 2.61 -16.28 -2.95
N ARG A 171 3.43 -16.40 -1.90
CA ARG A 171 3.17 -15.75 -0.61
C ARG A 171 4.44 -15.25 0.06
N LEU A 172 4.29 -14.15 0.78
CA LEU A 172 5.30 -13.56 1.65
C LEU A 172 4.77 -13.37 3.06
N LYS A 173 5.64 -13.52 4.06
CA LYS A 173 5.36 -13.04 5.42
C LYS A 173 6.62 -12.62 6.14
N TRP A 174 6.65 -11.37 6.59
CA TRP A 174 7.65 -10.91 7.54
C TRP A 174 7.30 -11.39 8.95
N SER A 175 8.32 -11.74 9.73
CA SER A 175 8.17 -11.92 11.18
C SER A 175 7.84 -10.60 11.87
N ASN A 176 7.26 -10.66 13.07
CA ASN A 176 6.87 -9.45 13.83
C ASN A 176 8.07 -8.55 14.19
N ASP A 177 9.25 -9.15 14.33
CA ASP A 177 10.52 -8.46 14.60
C ASP A 177 11.30 -8.12 13.31
N GLY A 178 10.76 -8.41 12.13
CA GLY A 178 11.35 -8.12 10.81
C GLY A 178 12.63 -8.90 10.49
N GLN A 179 13.12 -9.73 11.40
CA GLN A 179 14.39 -10.44 11.24
C GLN A 179 14.27 -11.64 10.31
N GLN A 180 13.05 -12.11 10.03
CA GLN A 180 12.80 -13.24 9.16
C GLN A 180 11.80 -12.90 8.07
N LEU A 181 12.02 -13.49 6.89
CA LEU A 181 11.11 -13.42 5.76
C LEU A 181 10.76 -14.84 5.31
N LEU A 182 9.47 -15.15 5.35
CA LEU A 182 8.89 -16.38 4.81
C LEU A 182 8.46 -16.16 3.37
N VAL A 183 8.82 -17.09 2.49
CA VAL A 183 8.49 -17.07 1.06
C VAL A 183 7.93 -18.43 0.70
N GLY A 184 6.69 -18.50 0.20
CA GLY A 184 6.03 -19.74 -0.20
C GLY A 184 5.82 -19.81 -1.72
N ASP A 185 5.79 -21.03 -2.26
CA ASP A 185 5.53 -21.28 -3.68
C ASP A 185 4.16 -21.92 -3.94
N ASN A 186 3.89 -22.30 -5.19
CA ASN A 186 2.66 -22.97 -5.60
C ASN A 186 2.67 -24.50 -5.41
N PHE A 187 3.80 -25.09 -5.02
CA PHE A 187 3.94 -26.51 -4.72
C PHE A 187 3.83 -26.81 -3.22
N GLY A 188 3.57 -25.79 -2.40
CA GLY A 188 3.46 -25.92 -0.95
C GLY A 188 4.82 -25.93 -0.24
N GLN A 189 5.91 -25.64 -0.95
CA GLN A 189 7.22 -25.40 -0.32
C GLN A 189 7.29 -23.97 0.18
N PHE A 190 8.07 -23.76 1.23
CA PHE A 190 8.40 -22.43 1.70
C PHE A 190 9.82 -22.37 2.25
N TRP A 191 10.39 -21.17 2.20
CA TRP A 191 11.71 -20.85 2.71
C TRP A 191 11.58 -19.79 3.78
N MET A 192 12.40 -19.95 4.83
CA MET A 192 12.57 -18.96 5.89
C MET A 192 13.96 -18.37 5.75
N PHE A 193 14.01 -17.07 5.44
CA PHE A 193 15.24 -16.33 5.31
C PHE A 193 15.52 -15.56 6.59
N GLN A 194 16.79 -15.58 7.02
CA GLN A 194 17.29 -14.60 7.96
C GLN A 194 17.61 -13.32 7.20
N CYS A 195 16.99 -12.21 7.61
CA CYS A 195 17.19 -10.92 7.01
C CYS A 195 18.48 -10.27 7.54
N HIS A 196 19.18 -9.56 6.66
CA HIS A 196 20.29 -8.70 7.08
C HIS A 196 19.75 -7.52 7.91
N GLN A 197 20.57 -7.02 8.84
CA GLN A 197 20.19 -5.94 9.75
C GLN A 197 19.64 -4.70 9.05
N SER A 198 20.16 -4.36 7.87
CA SER A 198 19.68 -3.23 7.05
C SER A 198 18.23 -3.33 6.58
N LEU A 199 17.56 -4.49 6.72
CA LEU A 199 16.16 -4.67 6.32
C LEU A 199 15.16 -4.46 7.48
N TYR A 200 15.64 -4.41 8.72
CA TYR A 200 14.79 -4.34 9.91
C TYR A 200 15.29 -3.37 11.00
N GLN A 201 16.58 -3.03 11.02
CA GLN A 201 17.09 -1.89 11.77
C GLN A 201 16.85 -0.64 10.95
N CYS A 202 16.16 0.32 11.54
CA CYS A 202 15.81 1.57 10.91
C CYS A 202 16.34 2.70 11.78
N GLU A 203 17.05 3.64 11.18
CA GLU A 203 17.55 4.84 11.85
C GLU A 203 16.50 5.96 11.79
N ASP A 204 16.66 7.00 12.61
CA ASP A 204 15.73 8.14 12.58
C ASP A 204 15.78 8.86 11.21
N GLU A 205 16.97 8.90 10.58
CA GLU A 205 17.16 9.48 9.25
C GLU A 205 16.33 8.79 8.16
N ASP A 206 16.16 7.46 8.24
CA ASP A 206 15.34 6.72 7.27
C ASP A 206 13.87 7.18 7.28
N PHE A 207 13.35 7.57 8.46
CA PHE A 207 12.00 8.11 8.57
C PHE A 207 11.89 9.47 7.91
N ASP A 208 12.86 10.35 8.16
CA ASP A 208 12.88 11.69 7.61
C ASP A 208 13.02 11.65 6.08
N VAL A 209 13.89 10.79 5.56
CA VAL A 209 14.07 10.58 4.12
C VAL A 209 12.80 9.98 3.51
N PHE A 210 12.19 8.98 4.13
CA PHE A 210 10.92 8.41 3.65
C PHE A 210 9.81 9.45 3.57
N GLU A 211 9.64 10.22 4.64
CA GLU A 211 8.66 11.30 4.70
C GLU A 211 8.90 12.34 3.60
N TRP A 212 10.16 12.74 3.41
CA TRP A 212 10.53 13.63 2.33
C TRP A 212 10.20 13.06 0.93
N ILE A 213 10.50 11.77 0.69
CA ILE A 213 10.18 11.09 -0.57
C ILE A 213 8.66 11.13 -0.83
N ILE A 214 7.85 10.76 0.17
CA ILE A 214 6.39 10.73 0.06
C ILE A 214 5.84 12.13 -0.21
N GLN A 215 6.26 13.14 0.55
CA GLN A 215 5.83 14.52 0.36
C GLN A 215 6.22 15.06 -1.02
N LYS A 216 7.43 14.73 -1.51
CA LYS A 216 7.88 15.12 -2.85
C LYS A 216 6.99 14.51 -3.93
N ARG A 217 6.61 13.23 -3.81
CA ARG A 217 5.71 12.54 -4.76
C ARG A 217 4.31 13.12 -4.74
N ILE A 218 3.77 13.42 -3.55
CA ILE A 218 2.47 14.10 -3.39
C ILE A 218 2.48 15.46 -4.12
N LYS A 219 3.49 16.31 -3.86
CA LYS A 219 3.60 17.63 -4.50
C LYS A 219 3.66 17.52 -6.03
N PHE A 220 4.44 16.56 -6.53
CA PHE A 220 4.58 16.32 -7.97
C PHE A 220 3.26 15.88 -8.62
N GLN A 221 2.44 15.09 -7.93
CA GLN A 221 1.10 14.73 -8.42
C GLN A 221 0.17 15.94 -8.46
N THR A 222 0.10 16.72 -7.37
CA THR A 222 -0.81 17.89 -7.29
C THR A 222 -0.51 18.93 -8.36
N GLN A 223 0.77 19.15 -8.70
CA GLN A 223 1.19 20.07 -9.77
C GLN A 223 0.80 19.60 -11.17
N ARG A 224 0.61 18.30 -11.40
CA ARG A 224 0.13 17.78 -12.70
C ARG A 224 -1.38 17.92 -12.89
N ALA A 225 -2.11 18.15 -11.80
CA ALA A 225 -3.57 18.27 -11.83
C ALA A 225 -4.06 19.72 -12.03
N THR A 226 -3.15 20.70 -11.98
CA THR A 226 -3.39 22.14 -12.22
C THR A 226 -2.92 22.55 -13.60
#